data_AF-T4VPD8-F1
#
_entry.id   AF-T4VPD8-F1
#
_cell.length_a   1.000
_cell.length_b   1.000
_cell.length_c   1.000
_cell.angle_alpha   90.00
_cell.angle_beta   90.00
_cell.angle_gamma   90.00
#
_symmetry.space_group_name_H-M   'P 1'
#
loop_
_entity.id
_entity.type
_entity.pdbx_description
1 polymer ?
#
loop_
_entity_poly.entity_id
_entity_poly.type
_entity_poly.pdbx_seq_one_letter_code
_entity_poly.pdbx_strand_id
1 'polypeptide(L)'
;MSNANYGDLICSDHGLYKHFGIYINEDCVIHYDGKIDDKFLRKMCIRKTNMDRFLAGNENFKVCKFKNNFTEPCEVVQRANSRIGEQNFNIIFNNCEHFGHWCKTGVSKSNQVDFIILIIIFTILLNYSL
;
A
#
# COMPACT_ATOMS: atom_id res chain seq x y z
N MET A 1 -19.66 -1.42 -5.78
CA MET A 1 -18.52 -1.31 -4.84
C MET A 1 -18.33 -2.65 -4.14
N SER A 2 -17.10 -3.07 -3.87
CA SER A 2 -16.86 -4.31 -3.15
C SER A 2 -17.16 -4.11 -1.66
N ASN A 3 -17.79 -5.09 -0.99
CA ASN A 3 -18.07 -5.02 0.45
C ASN A 3 -16.77 -5.27 1.23
N ALA A 4 -16.03 -4.20 1.54
CA ALA A 4 -14.93 -4.27 2.49
C ALA A 4 -15.47 -4.27 3.92
N ASN A 5 -14.76 -4.96 4.80
CA ASN A 5 -14.98 -4.94 6.23
C ASN A 5 -13.81 -4.26 6.93
N TYR A 6 -14.05 -3.75 8.13
CA TYR A 6 -13.00 -3.20 9.00
C TYR A 6 -11.80 -4.17 9.06
N GLY A 7 -10.58 -3.65 8.85
CA GLY A 7 -9.35 -4.44 8.85
C GLY A 7 -9.07 -5.23 7.56
N ASP A 8 -9.85 -5.03 6.50
CA ASP A 8 -9.53 -5.58 5.18
C ASP A 8 -8.38 -4.81 4.54
N LEU A 9 -7.52 -5.56 3.83
CA LEU A 9 -6.58 -4.97 2.90
C LEU A 9 -7.32 -4.73 1.58
N ILE A 10 -7.40 -3.48 1.15
CA ILE A 10 -8.00 -3.09 -0.12
C ILE A 10 -6.93 -2.64 -1.11
N CYS A 11 -7.23 -2.82 -2.39
CA CYS A 11 -6.36 -2.48 -3.52
C CYS A 11 -7.16 -1.69 -4.57
N SER A 12 -6.65 -0.52 -4.96
CA SER A 12 -7.08 0.18 -6.17
C SER A 12 -6.04 0.01 -7.28
N ASP A 13 -6.48 -0.10 -8.54
CA ASP A 13 -5.61 -0.33 -9.69
C ASP A 13 -5.56 0.94 -10.55
N HIS A 14 -4.39 1.58 -10.62
CA HIS A 14 -4.15 2.80 -11.39
C HIS A 14 -3.45 2.51 -12.73
N GLY A 15 -3.49 1.26 -13.20
CA GLY A 15 -2.92 0.81 -14.47
C GLY A 15 -1.41 0.57 -14.39
N LEU A 16 -0.63 1.62 -14.16
CA LEU A 16 0.83 1.51 -14.00
C LEU A 16 1.24 0.99 -12.63
N TYR A 17 0.33 1.08 -11.66
CA TYR A 17 0.57 0.62 -10.31
C TYR A 17 -0.69 0.28 -9.56
N LYS A 18 -0.52 -0.48 -8.48
CA LYS A 18 -1.56 -0.80 -7.52
C LYS A 18 -1.32 -0.04 -6.23
N HIS A 19 -2.40 0.47 -5.66
CA HIS A 19 -2.38 1.20 -4.41
C HIS A 19 -3.09 0.42 -3.33
N PHE A 20 -2.44 0.24 -2.18
CA PHE A 20 -2.91 -0.62 -1.10
C PHE A 20 -3.17 0.17 0.18
N GLY A 21 -4.24 -0.20 0.89
CA GLY A 21 -4.62 0.43 2.15
C GLY A 21 -5.39 -0.51 3.07
N ILE A 22 -5.38 -0.22 4.37
CA ILE A 22 -6.19 -0.91 5.37
C ILE A 22 -7.49 -0.15 5.53
N TYR A 23 -8.59 -0.81 5.15
CA TYR A 23 -9.94 -0.25 5.24
C TYR A 23 -10.39 -0.20 6.70
N ILE A 24 -10.91 0.95 7.11
CA ILE A 24 -11.53 1.15 8.43
C ILE A 24 -13.04 1.20 8.26
N ASN A 25 -13.51 2.11 7.40
CA ASN A 25 -14.90 2.30 6.99
C ASN A 25 -14.95 3.17 5.72
N GLU A 26 -16.16 3.52 5.24
CA GLU A 26 -16.36 4.33 4.03
C GLU A 26 -15.69 5.71 4.07
N ASP A 27 -15.42 6.25 5.26
CA ASP A 27 -14.79 7.55 5.44
C ASP A 27 -13.30 7.47 5.76
N CYS A 28 -12.74 6.26 5.91
CA CYS A 28 -11.40 6.10 6.48
C CYS A 28 -10.65 4.86 5.96
N VAL A 29 -9.43 5.13 5.47
CA VAL A 29 -8.43 4.15 5.06
C VAL A 29 -7.08 4.57 5.63
N ILE A 30 -6.30 3.62 6.14
CA ILE A 30 -4.89 3.82 6.51
C ILE A 30 -4.00 3.33 5.38
N HIS A 31 -3.23 4.22 4.77
CA HIS A 31 -2.38 3.88 3.62
C HIS A 31 -1.21 4.85 3.47
N TYR A 32 -0.26 4.51 2.59
CA TYR A 32 0.79 5.43 2.18
C TYR A 32 0.20 6.55 1.32
N ASP A 33 0.24 7.77 1.83
CA ASP A 33 -0.35 8.94 1.18
C ASP A 33 0.71 10.03 0.98
N GLY A 34 0.69 10.63 -0.21
CA GLY A 34 1.58 11.71 -0.62
C GLY A 34 0.90 13.04 -0.32
N LYS A 35 1.66 14.12 -0.22
CA LYS A 35 1.02 15.43 -0.23
C LYS A 35 0.44 15.70 -1.63
N ILE A 36 -0.69 16.42 -1.69
CA ILE A 36 -1.40 16.74 -2.96
C ILE A 36 -0.48 17.50 -3.94
N ASP A 37 0.49 18.25 -3.43
CA ASP A 37 1.48 19.01 -4.18
C ASP A 37 2.74 18.19 -4.58
N ASP A 38 2.89 16.96 -4.07
CA ASP A 38 4.03 16.11 -4.35
C ASP A 38 3.81 15.23 -5.58
N LYS A 39 3.89 15.87 -6.76
CA LYS A 39 3.76 15.22 -8.07
C LYS A 39 4.78 14.10 -8.32
N PHE A 40 5.87 14.06 -7.54
CA PHE A 40 6.93 13.07 -7.69
C PHE A 40 6.86 11.98 -6.61
N LEU A 41 5.81 11.98 -5.79
CA LEU A 41 5.59 11.06 -4.68
C LEU A 41 6.79 11.01 -3.70
N ARG A 42 7.62 12.07 -3.63
CA ARG A 42 8.90 12.05 -2.90
C ARG A 42 8.76 12.02 -1.38
N LYS A 43 7.59 12.36 -0.85
CA LYS A 43 7.29 12.52 0.58
C LYS A 43 6.01 11.78 0.94
N MET A 44 5.99 10.49 0.65
CA MET A 44 4.91 9.62 1.12
C MET A 44 5.08 9.30 2.60
N CYS A 45 3.97 9.22 3.31
CA CYS A 45 3.95 8.66 4.65
C CYS A 45 2.61 8.00 4.92
N ILE A 46 2.59 7.09 5.90
CA ILE A 46 1.35 6.42 6.28
C ILE A 46 0.40 7.42 6.97
N ARG A 47 -0.82 7.55 6.47
CA ARG A 47 -1.87 8.46 7.00
C ARG A 47 -3.24 7.79 7.01
N LYS A 48 -4.14 8.38 7.79
CA LYS A 48 -5.59 8.18 7.66
C LYS A 48 -6.13 9.19 6.66
N THR A 49 -6.84 8.72 5.65
CA THR A 49 -7.59 9.56 4.71
C THR A 49 -8.93 8.94 4.35
N ASN A 50 -9.77 9.63 3.60
CA ASN A 50 -11.03 9.09 3.08
C ASN A 50 -10.84 8.23 1.81
N MET A 51 -11.92 7.55 1.40
CA MET A 51 -11.96 6.71 0.21
C MET A 51 -11.72 7.49 -1.08
N ASP A 52 -12.26 8.70 -1.22
CA ASP A 52 -12.05 9.54 -2.42
C ASP A 52 -10.56 9.81 -2.66
N ARG A 53 -9.82 10.14 -1.59
CA ARG A 53 -8.38 10.35 -1.65
C ARG A 53 -7.61 9.06 -1.92
N PHE A 54 -8.03 7.95 -1.31
CA PHE A 54 -7.42 6.64 -1.55
C PHE A 54 -7.61 6.19 -3.00
N LEU A 55 -8.79 6.42 -3.58
CA LEU A 55 -9.13 6.03 -4.94
C LEU A 55 -8.54 6.96 -5.99
N ALA A 56 -8.27 8.22 -5.65
CA ALA A 56 -7.62 9.21 -6.52
C ALA A 56 -8.17 9.23 -7.97
N GLY A 57 -9.50 9.20 -8.09
CA GLY A 57 -10.21 9.23 -9.38
C GLY A 57 -10.64 7.86 -9.92
N ASN A 58 -10.23 6.75 -9.29
CA ASN A 58 -10.79 5.43 -9.59
C ASN A 58 -12.19 5.26 -9.01
N GLU A 59 -13.04 4.50 -9.70
CA GLU A 59 -14.41 4.22 -9.24
C GLU A 59 -14.51 3.02 -8.30
N ASN A 60 -13.48 2.16 -8.27
CA ASN A 60 -13.55 0.86 -7.63
C ASN A 60 -12.24 0.47 -6.93
N PHE A 61 -12.39 -0.44 -5.97
CA PHE A 61 -11.30 -1.16 -5.31
C PHE A 61 -11.67 -2.64 -5.16
N LYS A 62 -10.67 -3.47 -4.86
CA LYS A 62 -10.80 -4.91 -4.59
C LYS A 62 -10.32 -5.22 -3.17
N VAL A 63 -10.99 -6.15 -2.50
CA VAL A 63 -10.52 -6.71 -1.23
C VAL A 63 -9.48 -7.81 -1.52
N CYS A 64 -8.29 -7.70 -0.95
CA CYS A 64 -7.23 -8.68 -1.05
C CYS A 64 -7.51 -9.86 -0.10
N LYS A 65 -7.80 -11.03 -0.66
CA LYS A 65 -8.11 -12.25 0.10
C LYS A 65 -6.83 -12.98 0.51
N PHE A 66 -6.81 -13.48 1.74
CA PHE A 66 -5.73 -14.31 2.28
C PHE A 66 -6.28 -15.70 2.60
N LYS A 67 -5.61 -16.75 2.13
CA LYS A 67 -6.10 -18.13 2.31
C LYS A 67 -6.09 -18.59 3.77
N ASN A 68 -5.13 -18.11 4.59
CA ASN A 68 -4.86 -18.66 5.93
C ASN A 68 -4.60 -17.59 7.03
N ASN A 69 -5.05 -16.34 6.89
CA ASN A 69 -4.77 -15.30 7.89
C ASN A 69 -5.94 -15.08 8.84
N PHE A 70 -5.76 -15.55 10.07
CA PHE A 70 -6.67 -15.38 11.21
C PHE A 70 -6.34 -14.13 12.06
N THR A 71 -5.57 -13.17 11.55
CA THR A 71 -5.33 -11.94 12.31
C THR A 71 -6.64 -11.20 12.48
N GLU A 72 -7.05 -11.04 13.73
CA GLU A 72 -8.26 -10.33 14.11
C GLU A 72 -8.25 -8.92 13.51
N PRO A 73 -9.37 -8.44 12.95
CA PRO A 73 -9.44 -7.10 12.36
C PRO A 73 -8.93 -5.98 13.26
N CYS A 74 -9.17 -6.08 14.57
CA CYS A 74 -8.67 -5.10 15.55
C CYS A 74 -7.14 -5.05 15.59
N GLU A 75 -6.47 -6.19 15.51
CA GLU A 75 -5.01 -6.28 15.50
C GLU A 75 -4.44 -5.74 14.19
N VAL A 76 -5.06 -6.05 13.05
CA VAL A 76 -4.67 -5.48 11.75
C VAL A 76 -4.69 -3.96 11.81
N VAL A 77 -5.78 -3.39 12.31
CA VAL A 77 -5.94 -1.93 12.41
C VAL A 77 -5.01 -1.34 13.46
N GLN A 78 -4.75 -2.02 14.57
CA GLN A 78 -3.77 -1.58 15.57
C GLN A 78 -2.37 -1.47 14.96
N ARG A 79 -1.94 -2.47 14.18
CA ARG A 79 -0.68 -2.44 13.44
C ARG A 79 -0.65 -1.31 12.41
N ALA A 80 -1.73 -1.11 11.68
CA ALA A 80 -1.82 -0.01 10.71
C ALA A 80 -1.68 1.35 11.40
N ASN A 81 -2.32 1.54 12.55
CA ASN A 81 -2.21 2.76 13.35
C ASN A 81 -0.79 3.00 13.88
N SER A 82 -0.09 1.94 14.31
CA SER A 82 1.24 2.08 14.94
C SER A 82 2.32 2.59 13.99
N ARG A 83 2.09 2.54 12.67
CA ARG A 83 3.00 3.06 11.65
C ARG A 83 2.56 4.38 11.01
N ILE A 84 1.49 5.02 11.50
CA ILE A 84 1.11 6.36 11.02
C ILE A 84 2.28 7.32 11.18
N GLY A 85 2.61 8.04 10.09
CA GLY A 85 3.74 8.96 10.02
C GLY A 85 5.06 8.36 9.53
N GLU A 86 5.16 7.04 9.37
CA GLU A 86 6.35 6.39 8.79
C GLU A 86 6.64 6.89 7.38
N GLN A 87 7.91 7.20 7.09
CA GLN A 87 8.39 7.83 5.84
C GLN A 87 9.43 6.98 5.09
N ASN A 88 9.41 5.66 5.24
CA ASN A 88 10.39 4.74 4.66
C ASN A 88 10.17 4.57 3.15
N PHE A 89 10.59 5.56 2.38
CA PHE A 89 10.40 5.63 0.94
C PHE A 89 11.54 4.94 0.18
N ASN A 90 11.31 3.71 -0.28
CA ASN A 90 12.08 3.08 -1.37
C ASN A 90 11.11 2.30 -2.26
N ILE A 91 10.65 2.90 -3.36
CA ILE A 91 9.72 2.31 -4.36
C ILE A 91 8.35 1.94 -3.75
N ILE A 92 7.44 2.90 -3.86
CA ILE A 92 6.13 2.99 -3.20
C ILE A 92 5.27 1.72 -3.32
N PHE A 93 5.23 1.11 -4.51
CA PHE A 93 4.31 0.00 -4.79
C PHE A 93 4.62 -1.21 -3.92
N ASN A 94 5.91 -1.51 -3.73
CA ASN A 94 6.33 -2.60 -2.87
C ASN A 94 6.09 -2.22 -1.40
N ASN A 95 6.30 -0.97 -1.00
CA ASN A 95 6.08 -0.54 0.38
C ASN A 95 4.62 -0.53 0.82
N CYS A 96 3.68 -0.10 -0.02
CA CYS A 96 2.26 -0.11 0.35
C CYS A 96 1.70 -1.53 0.40
N GLU A 97 2.11 -2.41 -0.54
CA GLU A 97 1.78 -3.83 -0.48
C GLU A 97 2.41 -4.50 0.76
N HIS A 98 3.70 -4.27 1.03
CA HIS A 98 4.40 -4.82 2.18
C HIS A 98 3.82 -4.34 3.51
N PHE A 99 3.46 -3.05 3.61
CA PHE A 99 2.76 -2.51 4.77
C PHE A 99 1.42 -3.21 4.98
N GLY A 100 0.59 -3.33 3.94
CA GLY A 100 -0.69 -4.01 4.01
C GLY A 100 -0.55 -5.48 4.42
N HIS A 101 0.42 -6.17 3.82
CA HIS A 101 0.74 -7.56 4.14
C HIS A 101 1.24 -7.72 5.58
N TRP A 102 2.12 -6.83 6.05
CA TRP A 102 2.59 -6.84 7.44
C TRP A 102 1.45 -6.58 8.42
N CYS A 103 0.53 -5.66 8.13
CA CYS A 103 -0.66 -5.45 8.95
C CYS A 103 -1.50 -6.74 9.05
N LYS A 104 -1.74 -7.42 7.91
CA LYS A 104 -2.56 -8.64 7.84
C LYS A 104 -1.90 -9.90 8.39
N THR A 105 -0.57 -9.95 8.48
CA THR A 105 0.16 -11.21 8.78
C THR A 105 1.09 -11.11 9.98
N GLY A 106 1.51 -9.90 10.36
CA GLY A 106 2.57 -9.65 11.34
C GLY A 106 3.98 -9.90 10.78
N VAL A 107 4.11 -10.50 9.59
CA VAL A 107 5.38 -10.86 8.98
C VAL A 107 5.89 -9.69 8.15
N SER A 108 7.03 -9.13 8.55
CA SER A 108 7.72 -8.12 7.74
C SER A 108 8.47 -8.82 6.62
N LYS A 109 8.18 -8.50 5.35
CA LYS A 109 9.03 -8.91 4.22
C LYS A 109 10.32 -8.08 4.25
N SER A 110 11.46 -8.72 3.95
CA SER A 110 12.77 -8.06 3.95
C SER A 110 12.96 -7.20 2.69
N ASN A 111 13.42 -5.94 2.86
CA ASN A 111 13.76 -4.97 1.81
C ASN A 111 14.81 -5.45 0.79
N GLN A 112 15.48 -6.59 1.05
CA GLN A 112 16.57 -7.11 0.21
C GLN A 112 16.10 -7.54 -1.19
N VAL A 113 14.84 -7.99 -1.32
CA VAL A 113 14.29 -8.43 -2.61
C VAL A 113 13.98 -7.23 -3.52
N ASP A 114 13.52 -6.12 -2.95
CA ASP A 114 13.18 -4.91 -3.71
C ASP A 114 14.40 -4.24 -4.34
N PHE A 115 15.53 -4.24 -3.62
CA PHE A 115 16.79 -3.71 -4.14
C PHE A 115 17.31 -4.53 -5.34
N ILE A 116 17.16 -5.85 -5.29
CA ILE A 116 17.55 -6.75 -6.38
C ILE A 116 16.66 -6.52 -7.61
N ILE A 117 15.34 -6.38 -7.43
CA ILE A 117 14.40 -6.10 -8.53
C ILE A 117 14.70 -4.74 -9.18
N LEU A 118 15.01 -3.71 -8.39
CA LEU A 118 15.37 -2.40 -8.93
C LEU A 118 16.66 -2.45 -9.77
N ILE A 119 17.69 -3.17 -9.30
CA ILE A 119 18.91 -3.39 -10.07
C ILE A 119 18.59 -4.08 -11.39
N ILE A 120 17.72 -5.10 -11.39
CA ILE A 120 17.34 -5.83 -12.59
C ILE A 120 16.60 -4.92 -13.58
N ILE A 121 15.61 -4.14 -13.13
CA ILE A 121 14.86 -3.20 -13.99
C ILE A 121 15.81 -2.13 -14.56
N PHE A 122 16.68 -1.56 -13.73
CA PHE A 122 17.64 -0.55 -14.19
C PHE A 122 18.63 -1.13 -15.21
N THR A 123 19.11 -2.36 -14.99
CA THR A 123 19.98 -3.06 -15.94
C THR A 123 19.26 -3.34 -17.26
N ILE A 124 17.99 -3.74 -17.23
CA ILE A 124 17.19 -3.96 -18.45
C ILE A 124 17.02 -2.64 -19.22
N LEU A 125 16.65 -1.55 -18.53
CA LEU A 125 16.46 -0.23 -19.16
C LEU A 125 17.76 0.30 -19.81
N LEU A 126 18.91 0.08 -19.18
CA LEU A 126 20.21 0.45 -19.76
C LEU A 126 20.56 -0.38 -21.01
N ASN A 127 20.18 -1.65 -21.05
CA ASN A 127 20.46 -2.53 -22.19
C ASN A 127 19.51 -2.32 -23.38
N TYR A 128 18.33 -1.71 -23.17
CA TYR A 128 17.40 -1.35 -24.25
C TYR A 128 17.55 0.11 -24.73
N SER A 129 18.48 0.88 -24.14
CA SER A 129 18.78 2.27 -24.53
C SER A 129 20.06 2.38 -25.38
N LEU A 130 20.58 1.25 -25.87
CA LEU A 130 21.74 1.14 -26.79
C LEU A 130 21.29 0.55 -28.13
#